data_AF-A0A024XE71-F1
#
_entry.id   AF-A0A024XE71-F1
#
_cell.length_a   1.000
_cell.length_b   1.000
_cell.length_c   1.000
_cell.angle_alpha   90.00
_cell.angle_beta   90.00
_cell.angle_gamma   90.00
#
_symmetry.space_group_name_H-M   'P 1'
#
loop_
_entity.id
_entity.type
_entity.pdbx_description
1 polymer ?
#
loop_
_entity_poly.entity_id
_entity_poly.type
_entity_poly.pdbx_seq_one_letter_code
_entity_poly.pdbx_strand_id
1 'polypeptide(L)'
;MNTKCLNKYIIIILLFSLIIKRYTSLNRYHNVCKIKNQSCFLNPCTHKNNDKRNSYLYTHYTRNNSSINIRRNNFLDKQNDNISDYIYGLNSVYAVLKKNERTIEEVIVNKNIKLNRKIHKQNYEYIFDELKKRNVSIQYMEKYKMNELVGGFPHNDIIMKTHYRYMNNYKDFIKNIKHLPNKNNIFICLHDVYDNMNIGNVCRSIFFFGGHTIFLKKKKKVNEKKNNVKIDTPILHSSVGSSEFLNFYHINNMVKN
;
A
#
# COMPACT_ATOMS: atom_id res chain seq x y z
N MET A 1 -18.26 -28.31 27.05
CA MET A 1 -17.24 -27.51 26.33
C MET A 1 -15.92 -28.26 26.34
N ASN A 2 -15.31 -28.44 25.18
CA ASN A 2 -14.27 -29.44 24.92
C ASN A 2 -12.90 -28.95 25.45
N THR A 3 -12.38 -29.59 26.51
CA THR A 3 -11.12 -29.23 27.20
C THR A 3 -9.89 -29.23 26.28
N LYS A 4 -9.92 -30.00 25.18
CA LYS A 4 -8.86 -30.00 24.15
C LYS A 4 -8.76 -28.67 23.38
N CYS A 5 -9.85 -27.91 23.25
CA CYS A 5 -9.83 -26.62 22.54
C CYS A 5 -9.15 -25.53 23.37
N LEU A 6 -9.45 -25.48 24.68
CA LEU A 6 -8.90 -24.50 25.60
C LEU A 6 -7.36 -24.59 25.70
N ASN A 7 -6.82 -25.80 25.77
CA ASN A 7 -5.36 -26.02 25.79
C ASN A 7 -4.68 -25.54 24.51
N LYS A 8 -5.33 -25.66 23.35
CA LYS A 8 -4.77 -25.22 22.07
C LYS A 8 -4.68 -23.69 21.99
N TYR A 9 -5.69 -22.97 22.49
CA TYR A 9 -5.66 -21.50 22.59
C TYR A 9 -4.64 -21.00 23.61
N ILE A 10 -4.52 -21.66 24.77
CA ILE A 10 -3.51 -21.30 25.79
C ILE A 10 -2.09 -21.46 25.24
N ILE A 11 -1.81 -22.54 24.49
CA ILE A 11 -0.52 -22.76 23.84
C ILE A 11 -0.22 -21.68 22.79
N ILE A 12 -1.21 -21.28 21.98
CA ILE A 12 -1.05 -20.22 20.96
C ILE A 12 -0.78 -18.86 21.63
N ILE A 13 -1.47 -18.53 22.72
CA ILE A 13 -1.28 -17.27 23.46
C ILE A 13 0.12 -17.23 24.11
N LEU A 14 0.58 -18.36 24.68
CA LEU A 14 1.92 -18.47 25.25
C LEU A 14 3.02 -18.33 24.18
N LEU A 15 2.84 -18.91 22.99
CA LEU A 15 3.76 -18.75 21.86
C LEU A 15 3.82 -17.29 21.38
N PHE A 16 2.69 -16.59 21.29
CA PHE A 16 2.65 -15.17 20.95
C PHE A 16 3.33 -14.28 22.00
N SER A 17 3.12 -14.56 23.29
CA SER A 17 3.79 -13.88 24.40
C SER A 17 5.31 -14.05 24.36
N LEU A 18 5.79 -15.25 24.06
CA LEU A 18 7.22 -15.54 23.91
C LEU A 18 7.83 -14.81 22.70
N ILE A 19 7.11 -14.74 21.58
CA ILE A 19 7.53 -14.00 20.38
C ILE A 19 7.63 -12.50 20.69
N ILE A 20 6.62 -11.91 21.37
CA ILE A 20 6.62 -10.50 21.75
C ILE A 20 7.78 -10.20 22.72
N LYS A 21 8.00 -11.04 23.74
CA LYS A 21 9.15 -10.89 24.64
C LYS A 21 10.49 -10.94 23.89
N ARG A 22 10.64 -11.86 22.93
CA ARG A 22 11.85 -11.99 22.11
C ARG A 22 12.08 -10.78 21.19
N TYR A 23 11.02 -10.18 20.64
CA TYR A 23 11.12 -8.93 19.86
C TYR A 23 11.46 -7.73 20.74
N THR A 24 10.89 -7.63 21.94
CA THR A 24 11.23 -6.55 22.88
C THR A 24 12.67 -6.67 23.40
N SER A 25 13.19 -7.88 23.61
CA SER A 25 14.60 -8.08 23.98
C SER A 25 15.53 -7.76 22.82
N LEU A 26 15.23 -8.20 21.59
CA LEU A 26 16.01 -7.88 20.39
C LEU A 26 16.07 -6.36 20.14
N ASN A 27 14.96 -5.64 20.32
CA ASN A 27 14.94 -4.18 20.20
C ASN A 27 15.75 -3.48 21.31
N ARG A 28 15.76 -4.01 22.54
CA ARG A 28 16.66 -3.51 23.60
C ARG A 28 18.12 -3.77 23.28
N TYR A 29 18.48 -4.98 22.82
CA TYR A 29 19.86 -5.28 22.44
C TYR A 29 20.34 -4.43 21.27
N HIS A 30 19.50 -4.20 20.25
CA HIS A 30 19.85 -3.33 19.13
C HIS A 30 19.99 -1.85 19.53
N ASN A 31 19.14 -1.37 20.44
CA ASN A 31 19.25 0.01 20.94
C ASN A 31 20.43 0.19 21.90
N VAL A 32 20.75 -0.80 22.75
CA VAL A 32 21.93 -0.77 23.62
C VAL A 32 23.24 -0.88 22.82
N CYS A 33 23.28 -1.70 21.77
CA CYS A 33 24.43 -1.75 20.85
C CYS A 33 24.59 -0.44 20.04
N LYS A 34 23.50 0.24 19.68
CA LYS A 34 23.57 1.57 19.05
C LYS A 34 24.11 2.65 19.99
N ILE A 35 23.80 2.57 21.28
CA ILE A 35 24.25 3.53 22.30
C ILE A 35 25.71 3.25 22.71
N LYS A 36 26.15 1.99 22.76
CA LYS A 36 27.55 1.64 23.09
C LYS A 36 28.54 1.87 21.94
N ASN A 37 28.11 1.81 20.68
CA ASN A 37 28.96 2.13 19.53
C ASN A 37 29.14 3.65 19.29
N GLN A 38 28.57 4.52 20.14
CA GLN A 38 28.80 5.96 20.11
C GLN A 38 29.89 6.44 21.09
N SER A 39 30.42 5.57 21.94
CA SER A 39 31.57 5.90 22.80
C SER A 39 32.85 5.28 22.24
N CYS A 40 33.85 6.15 22.03
CA CYS A 40 35.27 5.86 21.75
C CYS A 40 35.67 5.75 20.26
N PHE A 41 35.93 6.90 19.63
CA PHE A 41 37.23 7.22 19.01
C PHE A 41 37.37 8.75 18.93
N LEU A 42 37.63 9.37 20.08
CA LEU A 42 38.19 10.73 20.16
C LEU A 42 39.70 10.61 19.87
N ASN A 43 40.06 10.55 18.60
CA ASN A 43 41.38 10.96 18.12
C ASN A 43 41.20 12.27 17.34
N PRO A 44 41.77 13.42 17.77
CA PRO A 44 41.43 14.74 17.22
C PRO A 44 41.89 15.03 15.78
N CYS A 45 42.42 14.06 15.05
CA CYS A 45 43.08 14.31 13.76
C CYS A 45 42.38 13.51 12.67
N THR A 46 41.33 14.07 12.04
CA THR A 46 40.80 13.83 10.66
C THR A 46 39.34 14.26 10.43
N HIS A 47 38.79 15.26 11.15
CA HIS A 47 37.33 15.52 11.10
C HIS A 47 36.81 16.55 10.07
N LYS A 48 37.63 17.36 9.39
CA LYS A 48 37.09 18.45 8.54
C LYS A 48 36.50 18.03 7.18
N ASN A 49 36.89 16.88 6.62
CA ASN A 49 36.44 16.46 5.27
C ASN A 49 35.17 15.59 5.29
N ASN A 50 34.84 14.92 6.40
CA ASN A 50 33.66 14.05 6.49
C ASN A 50 32.36 14.81 6.78
N ASP A 51 32.40 15.90 7.55
CA ASP A 51 31.20 16.68 7.87
C ASP A 51 30.66 17.46 6.67
N LYS A 52 31.53 17.95 5.78
CA LYS A 52 31.14 18.57 4.51
C LYS A 52 30.53 17.55 3.53
N ARG A 53 31.08 16.33 3.46
CA ARG A 53 30.50 15.26 2.63
C ARG A 53 29.14 14.80 3.15
N ASN A 54 29.00 14.60 4.46
CA ASN A 54 27.74 14.17 5.07
C ASN A 54 26.65 15.24 4.97
N SER A 55 26.97 16.52 5.18
CA SER A 55 26.03 17.63 4.98
C SER A 55 25.65 17.82 3.51
N TYR A 56 26.60 17.66 2.57
CA TYR A 56 26.31 17.69 1.14
C TYR A 56 25.42 16.52 0.70
N LEU A 57 25.71 15.29 1.16
CA LEU A 57 24.89 14.12 0.89
C LEU A 57 23.48 14.27 1.49
N TYR A 58 23.36 14.80 2.71
CA TYR A 58 22.07 15.06 3.34
C TYR A 58 21.27 16.16 2.63
N THR A 59 21.92 17.25 2.23
CA THR A 59 21.27 18.35 1.49
C THR A 59 20.87 17.93 0.07
N HIS A 60 21.67 17.11 -0.60
CA HIS A 60 21.30 16.50 -1.89
C HIS A 60 20.18 15.48 -1.74
N TYR A 61 20.22 14.63 -0.72
CA TYR A 61 19.17 13.66 -0.44
C TYR A 61 17.82 14.35 -0.14
N THR A 62 17.85 15.43 0.64
CA THR A 62 16.65 16.24 0.95
C THR A 62 16.12 17.01 -0.27
N ARG A 63 16.99 17.61 -1.10
CA ARG A 63 16.59 18.25 -2.38
C ARG A 63 16.04 17.26 -3.41
N ASN A 64 16.66 16.09 -3.53
CA ASN A 64 16.17 15.04 -4.42
C ASN A 64 14.80 14.53 -3.94
N ASN A 65 14.61 14.35 -2.63
CA ASN A 65 13.30 13.96 -2.08
C ASN A 65 12.24 15.03 -2.25
N SER A 66 12.56 16.33 -2.09
CA SER A 66 11.57 17.39 -2.33
C SER A 66 11.13 17.40 -3.79
N SER A 67 12.06 17.28 -4.75
CA SER A 67 11.71 17.22 -6.17
C SER A 67 10.87 15.98 -6.53
N ILE A 68 11.16 14.83 -5.93
CA ILE A 68 10.37 13.59 -6.12
C ILE A 68 8.98 13.74 -5.51
N ASN A 69 8.86 14.30 -4.30
CA ASN A 69 7.56 14.50 -3.65
C ASN A 69 6.68 15.46 -4.44
N ILE A 70 7.26 16.53 -4.99
CA ILE A 70 6.56 17.45 -5.90
C ILE A 70 6.05 16.69 -7.13
N ARG A 71 6.89 15.86 -7.76
CA ARG A 71 6.48 15.04 -8.92
C ARG A 71 5.36 14.06 -8.59
N ARG A 72 5.43 13.39 -7.43
CA ARG A 72 4.39 12.47 -6.96
C ARG A 72 3.07 13.18 -6.70
N ASN A 73 3.10 14.33 -6.03
CA ASN A 73 1.90 15.13 -5.76
C ASN A 73 1.28 15.62 -7.07
N ASN A 74 2.08 16.19 -7.97
CA ASN A 74 1.61 16.62 -9.30
C ASN A 74 0.97 15.47 -10.10
N PHE A 75 1.52 14.26 -10.01
CA PHE A 75 0.93 13.08 -10.64
C PHE A 75 -0.43 12.70 -10.00
N LEU A 76 -0.51 12.67 -8.66
CA LEU A 76 -1.75 12.36 -7.95
C LEU A 76 -2.84 13.40 -8.21
N ASP A 77 -2.47 14.66 -8.38
CA ASP A 77 -3.40 15.75 -8.72
C ASP A 77 -3.94 15.59 -10.13
N LYS A 78 -3.07 15.36 -11.12
CA LYS A 78 -3.47 15.04 -12.50
C LYS A 78 -4.38 13.82 -12.58
N GLN A 79 -4.12 12.81 -11.74
CA GLN A 79 -4.96 11.61 -11.66
C GLN A 79 -6.38 11.89 -11.14
N ASN A 80 -6.55 12.84 -10.22
CA ASN A 80 -7.87 13.17 -9.68
C ASN A 80 -8.82 13.70 -10.76
N ASP A 81 -8.29 14.39 -11.77
CA ASP A 81 -9.07 14.98 -12.86
C ASP A 81 -9.45 13.96 -13.96
N ASN A 82 -8.76 12.82 -14.00
CA ASN A 82 -8.94 11.79 -15.02
C ASN A 82 -9.89 10.66 -14.59
N ILE A 83 -10.41 9.94 -15.59
CA ILE A 83 -11.23 8.73 -15.39
C ILE A 83 -10.34 7.50 -15.19
N SER A 84 -9.18 7.49 -15.83
CA SER A 84 -8.21 6.39 -15.75
C SER A 84 -7.30 6.53 -14.52
N ASP A 85 -7.12 5.41 -13.84
CA ASP A 85 -6.25 5.17 -12.70
C ASP A 85 -5.00 4.39 -13.17
N TYR A 86 -3.82 4.92 -12.89
CA TYR A 86 -2.54 4.24 -13.15
C TYR A 86 -2.06 3.53 -11.89
N ILE A 87 -2.23 2.22 -11.89
CA ILE A 87 -1.85 1.32 -10.81
C ILE A 87 -0.40 0.91 -10.98
N TYR A 88 0.44 1.26 -10.00
CA TYR A 88 1.86 0.94 -10.00
C TYR A 88 2.22 -0.08 -8.91
N GLY A 89 3.25 -0.88 -9.21
CA GLY A 89 3.81 -1.88 -8.32
C GLY A 89 3.23 -3.26 -8.59
N LEU A 90 4.14 -4.25 -8.59
CA LEU A 90 3.84 -5.65 -8.91
C LEU A 90 2.64 -6.22 -8.16
N ASN A 91 2.58 -6.04 -6.84
CA ASN A 91 1.52 -6.63 -6.00
C ASN A 91 0.17 -5.92 -6.20
N SER A 92 0.18 -4.61 -6.47
CA SER A 92 -1.03 -3.86 -6.82
C SER A 92 -1.65 -4.40 -8.12
N VAL A 93 -0.82 -4.56 -9.15
CA VAL A 93 -1.23 -5.09 -10.46
C VAL A 93 -1.73 -6.52 -10.34
N TYR A 94 -1.00 -7.36 -9.59
CA TYR A 94 -1.41 -8.74 -9.30
C TYR A 94 -2.80 -8.80 -8.64
N ALA A 95 -3.02 -7.99 -7.60
CA ALA A 95 -4.29 -7.99 -6.86
C ALA A 95 -5.47 -7.57 -7.73
N VAL A 96 -5.30 -6.56 -8.57
CA VAL A 96 -6.33 -6.07 -9.51
C VAL A 96 -6.71 -7.17 -10.50
N LEU A 97 -5.72 -7.85 -11.10
CA LEU A 97 -5.99 -8.98 -11.99
C LEU A 97 -6.68 -10.11 -11.25
N LYS A 98 -6.20 -10.46 -10.05
CA LYS A 98 -6.77 -11.56 -9.26
C LYS A 98 -8.23 -11.30 -8.87
N LYS A 99 -8.56 -10.06 -8.51
CA LYS A 99 -9.91 -9.65 -8.12
C LYS A 99 -10.85 -9.53 -9.33
N ASN A 100 -10.33 -9.10 -10.49
CA ASN A 100 -11.07 -9.00 -11.75
C ASN A 100 -12.37 -8.16 -11.67
N GLU A 101 -12.34 -7.04 -10.94
CA GLU A 101 -13.49 -6.14 -10.82
C GLU A 101 -13.35 -4.85 -11.62
N ARG A 102 -12.11 -4.46 -11.94
CA ARG A 102 -11.84 -3.22 -12.68
C ARG A 102 -11.83 -3.46 -14.18
N THR A 103 -12.31 -2.48 -14.94
CA THR A 103 -12.06 -2.39 -16.38
C THR A 103 -10.60 -2.03 -16.61
N ILE A 104 -9.86 -2.90 -17.29
CA ILE A 104 -8.45 -2.72 -17.62
C ILE A 104 -8.35 -2.18 -19.05
N GLU A 105 -7.65 -1.06 -19.23
CA GLU A 105 -7.44 -0.44 -20.54
C GLU A 105 -6.20 -1.03 -21.22
N GLU A 106 -5.07 -0.99 -20.52
CA GLU A 106 -3.77 -1.47 -21.01
C GLU A 106 -2.81 -1.72 -19.85
N VAL A 107 -1.75 -2.48 -20.13
CA VAL A 107 -0.61 -2.67 -19.22
C VAL A 107 0.68 -2.19 -19.86
N ILE A 108 1.39 -1.32 -19.15
CA ILE A 108 2.68 -0.79 -19.56
C ILE A 108 3.79 -1.58 -18.87
N VAL A 109 4.68 -2.17 -19.66
CA VAL A 109 5.77 -3.02 -19.18
C VAL A 109 7.11 -2.43 -19.60
N ASN A 110 8.11 -2.53 -18.74
CA ASN A 110 9.46 -2.12 -19.12
C ASN A 110 9.95 -2.97 -20.31
N LYS A 111 10.31 -2.30 -21.42
CA LYS A 111 10.85 -2.92 -22.64
C LYS A 111 12.04 -3.84 -22.36
N ASN A 112 12.86 -3.52 -21.36
CA ASN A 112 14.09 -4.23 -21.02
C ASN A 112 13.95 -5.12 -19.77
N ILE A 113 12.73 -5.56 -19.43
CA ILE A 113 12.49 -6.40 -18.26
C ILE A 113 13.21 -7.75 -18.38
N LYS A 114 14.00 -8.10 -17.36
CA LYS A 114 14.68 -9.40 -17.26
C LYS A 114 13.98 -10.29 -16.24
N LEU A 115 12.94 -11.02 -16.69
CA LEU A 115 12.07 -11.82 -15.80
C LEU A 115 12.82 -12.89 -15.01
N ASN A 116 13.82 -13.52 -15.63
CA ASN A 116 14.69 -14.52 -14.99
C ASN A 116 15.50 -13.97 -13.79
N ARG A 117 15.65 -12.65 -13.67
CA ARG A 117 16.38 -12.00 -12.56
C ARG A 117 15.46 -11.41 -11.50
N LYS A 118 14.14 -11.62 -11.61
CA LYS A 118 13.16 -11.08 -10.66
C LYS A 118 12.95 -12.03 -9.49
N ILE A 119 13.01 -11.48 -8.28
CA ILE A 119 12.75 -12.20 -7.02
C ILE A 119 11.34 -12.81 -7.03
N HIS A 120 10.34 -12.05 -7.51
CA HIS A 120 8.94 -12.47 -7.55
C HIS A 120 8.52 -12.93 -8.96
N LYS A 121 9.31 -13.83 -9.56
CA LYS A 121 9.09 -14.32 -10.94
C LYS A 121 7.68 -14.88 -11.14
N GLN A 122 7.17 -15.67 -10.19
CA GLN A 122 5.83 -16.28 -10.30
C GLN A 122 4.71 -15.24 -10.40
N ASN A 123 4.84 -14.09 -9.72
CA ASN A 123 3.84 -13.02 -9.81
C ASN A 123 3.83 -12.39 -11.21
N TYR A 124 4.99 -12.21 -11.83
CA TYR A 124 5.06 -11.73 -13.20
C TYR A 124 4.48 -12.76 -14.18
N GLU A 125 4.84 -14.04 -14.04
CA GLU A 125 4.31 -15.11 -14.89
C GLU A 125 2.78 -15.16 -14.84
N TYR A 126 2.20 -15.17 -13.63
CA TYR A 126 0.75 -15.09 -13.44
C TYR A 126 0.14 -13.85 -14.13
N ILE A 127 0.77 -12.67 -13.99
CA ILE A 127 0.27 -11.45 -14.62
C ILE A 127 0.27 -11.60 -16.15
N PHE A 128 1.38 -12.03 -16.76
CA PHE A 128 1.44 -12.17 -18.22
C PHE A 128 0.46 -13.23 -18.75
N ASP A 129 0.30 -14.34 -18.03
CA ASP A 129 -0.67 -15.37 -18.38
C ASP A 129 -2.11 -14.83 -18.32
N GLU A 130 -2.46 -14.09 -17.28
CA GLU A 130 -3.80 -13.50 -17.15
C GLU A 130 -4.05 -12.41 -18.19
N LEU A 131 -3.06 -11.59 -18.54
CA LEU A 131 -3.19 -10.59 -19.60
C LEU A 131 -3.43 -11.25 -20.96
N LYS A 132 -2.70 -12.34 -21.25
CA LYS A 132 -2.91 -13.13 -22.47
C LYS A 132 -4.31 -13.75 -22.51
N LYS A 133 -4.76 -14.38 -21.41
CA LYS A 133 -6.10 -14.99 -21.33
C LYS A 133 -7.22 -13.97 -21.54
N ARG A 134 -7.04 -12.76 -21.02
CA ARG A 134 -8.05 -11.68 -21.10
C ARG A 134 -7.90 -10.80 -22.34
N ASN A 135 -6.94 -11.09 -23.21
CA ASN A 135 -6.60 -10.30 -24.39
C ASN A 135 -6.39 -8.80 -24.06
N VAL A 136 -5.68 -8.50 -22.97
CA VAL A 136 -5.38 -7.12 -22.55
C VAL A 136 -4.14 -6.62 -23.30
N SER A 137 -4.22 -5.41 -23.84
CA SER A 137 -3.12 -4.77 -24.56
C SER A 137 -1.89 -4.55 -23.66
N ILE A 138 -0.70 -4.85 -24.19
CA ILE A 138 0.58 -4.60 -23.52
C ILE A 138 1.38 -3.57 -24.33
N GLN A 139 1.68 -2.44 -23.70
CA GLN A 139 2.58 -1.41 -24.23
C GLN A 139 3.97 -1.56 -23.61
N TYR A 140 5.01 -1.72 -24.43
CA TYR A 140 6.39 -1.71 -23.95
C TYR A 140 6.96 -0.29 -23.91
N MET A 141 7.53 0.11 -22.77
CA MET A 141 8.04 1.47 -22.54
C MET A 141 9.42 1.44 -21.86
N GLU A 142 10.24 2.49 -22.08
CA GLU A 142 11.51 2.66 -21.38
C GLU A 142 11.29 3.00 -19.90
N LYS A 143 12.13 2.45 -19.01
CA LYS A 143 11.99 2.60 -17.56
C LYS A 143 11.94 4.06 -17.08
N TYR A 144 12.71 4.96 -17.68
CA TYR A 144 12.69 6.38 -17.27
C TYR A 144 11.36 7.06 -17.62
N LYS A 145 10.77 6.75 -18.79
CA LYS A 145 9.43 7.24 -19.17
C LYS A 145 8.36 6.69 -18.24
N MET A 146 8.47 5.43 -17.83
CA MET A 146 7.58 4.85 -16.82
C MET A 146 7.70 5.58 -15.48
N ASN A 147 8.93 5.88 -15.03
CA ASN A 147 9.14 6.65 -13.80
C ASN A 147 8.48 8.04 -13.90
N GLU A 148 8.62 8.74 -15.03
CA GLU A 148 7.98 10.04 -15.24
C GLU A 148 6.45 9.94 -15.26
N LEU A 149 5.91 8.91 -15.94
CA LEU A 149 4.48 8.67 -16.06
C LEU A 149 3.78 8.56 -14.71
N VAL A 150 4.41 7.89 -13.74
CA VAL A 150 3.88 7.74 -12.37
C VAL A 150 4.57 8.63 -11.35
N GLY A 151 5.13 9.77 -11.77
CA GLY A 151 5.69 10.76 -10.84
C GLY A 151 6.83 10.25 -9.94
N GLY A 152 7.50 9.17 -10.31
CA GLY A 152 8.55 8.50 -9.54
C GLY A 152 8.05 7.52 -8.48
N PHE A 153 6.78 7.10 -8.51
CA PHE A 153 6.33 5.98 -7.70
C PHE A 153 7.01 4.66 -8.13
N PRO A 154 7.39 3.79 -7.17
CA PRO A 154 8.05 2.53 -7.49
C PRO A 154 7.08 1.57 -8.17
N HIS A 155 7.25 1.41 -9.48
CA HIS A 155 6.34 0.61 -10.31
C HIS A 155 6.80 -0.84 -10.50
N ASN A 156 8.06 -1.17 -10.20
CA ASN A 156 8.62 -2.53 -10.39
C ASN A 156 8.44 -3.06 -11.83
N ASP A 157 8.78 -2.23 -12.82
CA ASP A 157 8.76 -2.57 -14.25
C ASP A 157 7.37 -2.90 -14.84
N ILE A 158 6.30 -2.60 -14.11
CA ILE A 158 4.92 -2.79 -14.57
C ILE A 158 3.97 -1.70 -14.05
N ILE A 159 3.11 -1.19 -14.91
CA ILE A 159 2.06 -0.22 -14.59
C ILE A 159 0.80 -0.70 -15.30
N MET A 160 -0.36 -0.63 -14.64
CA MET A 160 -1.64 -0.99 -15.24
C MET A 160 -2.55 0.23 -15.28
N LYS A 161 -3.15 0.50 -16.44
CA LYS A 161 -4.13 1.57 -16.61
C LYS A 161 -5.53 0.97 -16.53
N THR A 162 -6.34 1.46 -15.62
CA THR A 162 -7.69 0.94 -15.33
C THR A 162 -8.68 2.06 -15.06
N HIS A 163 -9.97 1.75 -14.96
CA HIS A 163 -10.91 2.68 -14.34
C HIS A 163 -10.75 2.70 -12.81
N TYR A 164 -11.01 3.87 -12.20
CA TYR A 164 -11.02 4.01 -10.74
C TYR A 164 -12.04 3.07 -10.07
N ARG A 165 -11.65 2.53 -8.91
CA ARG A 165 -12.57 1.95 -7.95
C ARG A 165 -13.11 3.03 -7.03
N TYR A 166 -14.40 2.93 -6.71
CA TYR A 166 -15.11 3.91 -5.88
C TYR A 166 -15.60 3.28 -4.60
N MET A 167 -15.71 4.11 -3.56
CA MET A 167 -16.35 3.72 -2.30
C MET A 167 -17.86 3.70 -2.45
N ASN A 168 -18.50 2.72 -1.83
CA ASN A 168 -19.96 2.64 -1.76
C ASN A 168 -20.50 3.60 -0.70
N ASN A 169 -21.79 3.93 -0.76
CA ASN A 169 -22.42 4.73 0.29
C ASN A 169 -22.64 3.86 1.53
N TYR A 170 -22.31 4.36 2.73
CA TYR A 170 -22.55 3.61 3.97
C TYR A 170 -24.02 3.20 4.18
N LYS A 171 -24.98 3.95 3.60
CA LYS A 171 -26.40 3.58 3.65
C LYS A 171 -26.67 2.22 2.97
N ASP A 172 -25.90 1.87 1.95
CA ASP A 172 -26.03 0.58 1.27
C ASP A 172 -25.55 -0.57 2.17
N PHE A 173 -24.55 -0.31 3.02
CA PHE A 173 -24.16 -1.26 4.05
C PHE A 173 -25.28 -1.48 5.08
N ILE A 174 -25.86 -0.40 5.62
CA ILE A 174 -26.92 -0.49 6.64
C ILE A 174 -28.12 -1.29 6.13
N LYS A 175 -28.52 -1.10 4.87
CA LYS A 175 -29.62 -1.87 4.25
C LYS A 175 -29.32 -3.37 4.19
N ASN A 176 -28.07 -3.73 3.91
CA ASN A 176 -27.67 -5.10 3.63
C ASN A 176 -27.05 -5.83 4.83
N ILE A 177 -26.85 -5.16 5.97
CA ILE A 177 -26.13 -5.72 7.12
C ILE A 177 -26.79 -7.00 7.65
N LYS A 178 -28.12 -7.10 7.56
CA LYS A 178 -28.90 -8.28 8.01
C LYS A 178 -28.65 -9.53 7.17
N HIS A 179 -28.14 -9.36 5.94
CA HIS A 179 -27.87 -10.44 5.00
C HIS A 179 -26.39 -10.83 4.93
N LEU A 180 -25.54 -10.30 5.83
CA LEU A 180 -24.12 -10.66 5.85
C LEU A 180 -23.95 -12.14 6.25
N PRO A 181 -23.25 -12.94 5.44
CA PRO A 181 -23.18 -14.39 5.60
C PRO A 181 -22.41 -14.84 6.87
N ASN A 182 -21.57 -13.95 7.43
CA ASN A 182 -20.72 -14.27 8.59
C ASN A 182 -21.16 -13.48 9.83
N LYS A 183 -21.27 -14.18 10.96
CA LYS A 183 -21.52 -13.56 12.29
C LYS A 183 -20.26 -12.91 12.89
N ASN A 184 -19.07 -13.27 12.42
CA ASN A 184 -17.79 -12.73 12.90
C ASN A 184 -17.22 -11.67 11.94
N ASN A 185 -17.92 -10.55 11.81
CA ASN A 185 -17.46 -9.47 10.95
C ASN A 185 -16.60 -8.48 11.74
N ILE A 186 -15.33 -8.35 11.35
CA ILE A 186 -14.49 -7.24 11.80
C ILE A 186 -14.75 -6.06 10.86
N PHE A 187 -15.36 -5.01 11.42
CA PHE A 187 -15.58 -3.73 10.76
C PHE A 187 -14.65 -2.69 11.34
N ILE A 188 -14.05 -1.86 10.49
CA ILE A 188 -13.22 -0.74 10.96
C ILE A 188 -13.70 0.56 10.38
N CYS A 189 -13.80 1.55 11.25
CA CYS A 189 -14.06 2.92 10.88
C CYS A 189 -12.79 3.76 11.06
N LEU A 190 -12.33 4.37 9.97
CA LEU A 190 -11.23 5.30 9.95
C LEU A 190 -11.79 6.71 9.90
N HIS A 191 -11.83 7.35 11.06
CA HIS A 191 -12.26 8.73 11.22
C HIS A 191 -11.03 9.65 11.24
N ASP A 192 -11.00 10.63 10.34
CA ASP A 192 -9.93 11.64 10.22
C ASP A 192 -8.52 11.06 10.01
N VAL A 193 -8.42 9.89 9.37
CA VAL A 193 -7.16 9.34 8.85
C VAL A 193 -7.03 9.78 7.40
N TYR A 194 -6.17 10.76 7.13
CA TYR A 194 -6.03 11.37 5.80
C TYR A 194 -4.87 10.83 4.97
N ASP A 195 -3.83 10.30 5.62
CA ASP A 195 -2.68 9.75 4.91
C ASP A 195 -3.01 8.40 4.27
N ASN A 196 -2.91 8.35 2.95
CA ASN A 196 -3.17 7.16 2.15
C ASN A 196 -2.26 5.98 2.53
N MET A 197 -1.02 6.23 2.96
CA MET A 197 -0.11 5.16 3.39
C MET A 197 -0.58 4.51 4.69
N ASN A 198 -1.00 5.33 5.66
CA ASN A 198 -1.59 4.83 6.91
C ASN A 198 -2.87 4.03 6.66
N ILE A 199 -3.76 4.52 5.79
CA ILE A 199 -4.97 3.78 5.40
C ILE A 199 -4.59 2.42 4.80
N GLY A 200 -3.63 2.37 3.88
CA GLY A 200 -3.22 1.10 3.26
C GLY A 200 -2.57 0.12 4.24
N ASN A 201 -1.76 0.60 5.20
CA ASN A 201 -1.20 -0.24 6.27
C ASN A 201 -2.30 -0.84 7.17
N VAL A 202 -3.35 -0.08 7.47
CA VAL A 202 -4.54 -0.60 8.15
C VAL A 202 -5.20 -1.66 7.27
N CYS A 203 -5.46 -1.38 5.99
CA CYS A 203 -6.08 -2.36 5.07
C CYS A 203 -5.35 -3.70 5.07
N ARG A 204 -4.02 -3.67 5.02
CA ARG A 204 -3.20 -4.88 5.07
C ARG A 204 -3.40 -5.67 6.37
N SER A 205 -3.38 -4.98 7.50
CA SER A 205 -3.60 -5.60 8.81
C SER A 205 -4.98 -6.22 8.92
N ILE A 206 -6.01 -5.52 8.45
CA ILE A 206 -7.41 -5.96 8.58
C ILE A 206 -7.72 -7.13 7.69
N PHE A 207 -7.23 -7.10 6.44
CA PHE A 207 -7.33 -8.24 5.57
C PHE A 207 -6.67 -9.48 6.18
N PHE A 208 -5.48 -9.32 6.79
CA PHE A 208 -4.78 -10.42 7.47
C PHE A 208 -5.58 -10.99 8.66
N PHE A 209 -6.26 -10.14 9.44
CA PHE A 209 -7.10 -10.59 10.55
C PHE A 209 -8.49 -11.11 10.14
N GLY A 210 -8.77 -11.22 8.84
CA GLY A 210 -10.07 -11.69 8.33
C GLY A 210 -11.18 -10.64 8.41
N GLY A 211 -10.83 -9.36 8.45
CA GLY A 211 -11.77 -8.27 8.24
C GLY A 211 -12.00 -8.01 6.74
N HIS A 212 -13.20 -7.52 6.41
CA HIS A 212 -13.65 -7.41 5.02
C HIS A 212 -14.16 -6.01 4.65
N THR A 213 -14.34 -5.13 5.63
CA THR A 213 -15.08 -3.88 5.44
C THR A 213 -14.43 -2.73 6.20
N ILE A 214 -14.19 -1.65 5.47
CA ILE A 214 -13.63 -0.40 5.97
C ILE A 214 -14.62 0.72 5.68
N PHE A 215 -14.96 1.45 6.74
CA PHE A 215 -15.62 2.74 6.64
C PHE A 215 -14.55 3.83 6.68
N LEU A 216 -14.57 4.72 5.69
CA LEU A 216 -13.58 5.77 5.59
C LEU A 216 -14.28 7.12 5.41
N LYS A 217 -13.98 8.04 6.32
CA LYS A 217 -14.30 9.45 6.13
C LYS A 217 -13.22 10.08 5.27
N LYS A 218 -13.56 10.40 4.03
CA LYS A 218 -12.67 11.10 3.09
C LYS A 218 -13.41 12.29 2.50
N LYS A 219 -12.79 13.47 2.55
CA LYS A 219 -13.34 14.64 1.88
C LYS A 219 -13.26 14.43 0.37
N LYS A 220 -14.36 14.71 -0.33
CA LYS A 220 -14.37 14.75 -1.79
C LYS A 220 -13.38 15.84 -2.23
N LYS A 221 -12.52 15.54 -3.20
CA LYS A 221 -11.61 16.56 -3.75
C LYS A 221 -12.40 17.49 -4.68
N VAL A 222 -11.98 18.76 -4.76
CA VAL A 222 -12.70 19.84 -5.46
C VAL A 222 -13.05 19.48 -6.92
N ASN A 223 -12.19 18.69 -7.58
CA ASN A 223 -12.36 18.32 -9.00
C ASN A 223 -12.96 16.93 -9.24
N GLU A 224 -13.39 16.20 -8.21
CA GLU A 224 -13.97 14.86 -8.43
C GLU A 224 -15.36 14.98 -9.08
N LYS A 225 -15.44 14.66 -10.37
CA LYS A 225 -16.66 14.79 -11.18
C LYS A 225 -17.81 13.86 -10.78
N LYS A 226 -17.54 12.71 -10.13
CA LYS A 226 -18.57 11.74 -9.72
C LYS A 226 -19.08 11.98 -8.29
N ASN A 227 -20.31 11.58 -8.01
CA ASN A 227 -20.89 11.59 -6.67
C ASN A 227 -20.24 10.57 -5.71
N ASN A 228 -19.41 9.67 -6.23
CA ASN A 228 -18.74 8.63 -5.45
C ASN A 228 -17.27 9.01 -5.23
N VAL A 229 -16.75 8.69 -4.04
CA VAL A 229 -15.37 8.99 -3.64
C VAL A 229 -14.40 7.94 -4.17
N LYS A 230 -13.30 8.38 -4.80
CA LYS A 230 -12.27 7.48 -5.36
C LYS A 230 -11.43 6.82 -4.25
N ILE A 231 -11.08 5.56 -4.47
CA ILE A 231 -10.03 4.87 -3.71
C ILE A 231 -8.71 5.10 -4.45
N ASP A 232 -7.79 5.86 -3.85
CA ASP A 232 -6.57 6.27 -4.53
C ASP A 232 -5.57 5.10 -4.63
N THR A 233 -4.84 5.02 -5.74
CA THR A 233 -3.79 4.01 -5.96
C THR A 233 -2.73 3.93 -4.84
N PRO A 234 -2.29 5.02 -4.18
CA PRO A 234 -1.40 4.92 -3.02
C PRO A 234 -1.92 4.01 -1.89
N ILE A 235 -3.25 3.92 -1.67
CA ILE A 235 -3.85 3.00 -0.69
C ILE A 235 -3.64 1.54 -1.14
N LEU A 236 -3.86 1.28 -2.44
CA LEU A 236 -3.65 -0.04 -3.03
C LEU A 236 -2.17 -0.46 -2.97
N HIS A 237 -1.27 0.46 -3.28
CA HIS A 237 0.16 0.19 -3.26
C HIS A 237 0.69 -0.07 -1.84
N SER A 238 0.36 0.79 -0.88
CA SER A 238 0.79 0.63 0.52
C SER A 238 0.17 -0.58 1.22
N SER A 239 -1.07 -0.96 0.85
CA SER A 239 -1.71 -2.18 1.35
C SER A 239 -1.21 -3.48 0.71
N VAL A 240 -0.29 -3.38 -0.25
CA VAL A 240 0.26 -4.52 -1.00
C VAL A 240 -0.85 -5.31 -1.69
N GLY A 241 -1.82 -4.61 -2.27
CA GLY A 241 -2.95 -5.20 -2.97
C GLY A 241 -4.15 -5.56 -2.08
N SER A 242 -3.99 -5.60 -0.75
CA SER A 242 -5.04 -6.07 0.16
C SER A 242 -6.31 -5.21 0.09
N SER A 243 -6.19 -3.89 -0.15
CA SER A 243 -7.35 -3.01 -0.27
C SER A 243 -8.28 -3.39 -1.42
N GLU A 244 -7.79 -4.04 -2.47
CA GLU A 244 -8.60 -4.48 -3.60
C GLU A 244 -9.65 -5.53 -3.18
N PHE A 245 -9.37 -6.29 -2.12
CA PHE A 245 -10.25 -7.32 -1.58
C PHE A 245 -11.16 -6.83 -0.45
N LEU A 246 -10.98 -5.59 0.02
CA LEU A 246 -11.80 -4.99 1.07
C LEU A 246 -12.93 -4.16 0.48
N ASN A 247 -14.07 -4.16 1.16
CA ASN A 247 -15.20 -3.28 0.83
C ASN A 247 -15.00 -1.91 1.50
N PHE A 248 -15.02 -0.85 0.70
CA PHE A 248 -14.93 0.51 1.21
C PHE A 248 -16.30 1.18 1.20
N TYR A 249 -16.68 1.74 2.34
CA TYR A 249 -17.86 2.58 2.47
C TYR A 249 -17.46 3.98 2.89
N HIS A 250 -17.97 4.97 2.17
CA HIS A 250 -17.75 6.37 2.48
C HIS A 250 -18.74 6.86 3.53
N ILE A 251 -18.22 7.57 4.53
CA ILE A 251 -19.01 8.23 5.58
C ILE A 251 -18.70 9.73 5.56
N ASN A 252 -19.74 10.57 5.49
CA ASN A 252 -19.59 12.03 5.55
C ASN A 252 -19.37 12.53 6.98
N ASN A 253 -20.24 12.10 7.89
CA ASN A 253 -20.19 12.39 9.32
C ASN A 253 -20.37 11.07 10.06
N MET A 254 -19.65 10.86 11.18
CA MET A 254 -20.04 9.81 12.12
C MET A 254 -21.51 10.04 12.43
N VAL A 255 -22.35 9.03 12.20
CA VAL A 255 -23.80 9.13 12.39
C VAL A 255 -24.02 9.64 13.82
N LYS A 256 -24.38 10.93 13.95
CA LYS A 256 -24.96 11.46 15.17
C LYS A 256 -26.40 11.01 15.12
N ASN A 257 -26.75 10.06 15.99
CA ASN A 257 -28.15 9.82 16.33
C ASN A 257 -28.74 11.09 16.94
#